data_AF-A0A1Q7A294-F1
#
_entry.id   AF-A0A1Q7A294-F1
#
_cell.length_a   1.000
_cell.length_b   1.000
_cell.length_c   1.000
_cell.angle_alpha   90.00
_cell.angle_beta   90.00
_cell.angle_gamma   90.00
#
_symmetry.space_group_name_H-M   'P 1'
#
loop_
_entity.id
_entity.type
_entity.pdbx_description
1 polymer ?
#
loop_
_entity_poly.entity_id
_entity_poly.type
_entity_poly.pdbx_seq_one_letter_code
_entity_poly.pdbx_strand_id
1 'polypeptide(L)'
;MSHSPEKHAEEFLCWWYPTWQGSLTHVLILMEEPMQVIYTRCCGIDLHKKVIVACLLICTAQGVQKEIQTFSTMLHDHYRLRDWLKANECRAVAMESTGVFWKPIWNVLEGEMELLLVNAQHIKAVPGRK
;
A
#
# COMPACT_ATOMS: atom_id res chain seq x y z
N MET A 1 17.93 6.20 -13.99
CA MET A 1 16.87 5.19 -14.19
C MET A 1 15.70 5.56 -13.28
N SER A 2 14.77 6.34 -13.82
CA SER A 2 13.57 6.83 -13.12
C SER A 2 12.67 5.65 -12.77
N HIS A 3 12.73 5.20 -11.52
CA HIS A 3 11.73 4.26 -11.00
C HIS A 3 10.43 5.04 -10.87
N SER A 4 9.42 4.67 -11.65
CA SER A 4 8.10 5.32 -11.59
C SER A 4 7.49 5.05 -10.21
N PRO A 5 6.97 6.06 -9.51
CA PRO A 5 6.30 5.89 -8.20
C PRO A 5 5.21 4.81 -8.23
N GLU A 6 4.62 4.58 -9.40
CA GLU A 6 3.60 3.57 -9.66
C GLU A 6 4.08 2.12 -9.47
N LYS A 7 5.37 1.84 -9.72
CA LYS A 7 5.95 0.49 -9.54
C LYS A 7 6.24 0.19 -8.08
N HIS A 8 6.71 1.20 -7.33
CA HIS A 8 6.96 1.05 -5.90
C HIS A 8 5.67 0.70 -5.16
N ALA A 9 4.58 1.44 -5.43
CA ALA A 9 3.27 1.19 -4.84
C ALA A 9 2.73 -0.24 -5.06
N GLU A 10 2.99 -0.83 -6.24
CA GLU A 10 2.62 -2.23 -6.54
C GLU A 10 3.51 -3.25 -5.82
N GLU A 11 4.83 -3.01 -5.77
CA GLU A 11 5.75 -3.90 -5.06
C GLU A 11 5.40 -3.99 -3.56
N PHE A 12 4.95 -2.90 -2.92
CA PHE A 12 4.56 -2.90 -1.49
C PHE A 12 3.43 -3.84 -1.12
N LEU A 13 2.43 -3.97 -1.99
CA LEU A 13 1.28 -4.84 -1.74
C LEU A 13 1.71 -6.31 -1.68
N CYS A 14 2.84 -6.66 -2.28
CA CYS A 14 3.46 -7.97 -2.15
C CYS A 14 4.21 -8.18 -0.81
N TRP A 15 4.56 -7.15 -0.04
CA TRP A 15 5.49 -7.25 1.13
C TRP A 15 4.81 -7.14 2.53
N TRP A 16 3.50 -7.31 2.63
CA TRP A 16 2.68 -6.97 3.81
C TRP A 16 2.93 -7.75 5.15
N TYR A 17 3.91 -8.66 5.29
CA TYR A 17 4.17 -9.31 6.61
C TYR A 17 5.62 -9.78 6.85
N PRO A 18 6.23 -9.46 8.02
CA PRO A 18 7.26 -10.33 8.59
C PRO A 18 7.26 -10.36 10.14
N THR A 19 6.27 -10.93 10.82
CA THR A 19 6.44 -11.43 12.22
C THR A 19 5.44 -12.54 12.56
N TRP A 20 5.63 -13.73 12.00
CA TRP A 20 5.04 -14.95 12.56
C TRP A 20 6.05 -16.10 12.38
N GLN A 21 6.52 -16.69 13.48
CA GLN A 21 7.44 -17.82 13.49
C GLN A 21 6.68 -19.09 13.07
N GLY A 22 6.62 -19.36 11.77
CA GLY A 22 6.08 -20.59 11.22
C GLY A 22 6.54 -20.75 9.77
N SER A 23 7.29 -21.82 9.54
CA SER A 23 7.73 -22.41 8.26
C SER A 23 7.56 -21.61 6.96
N LEU A 24 8.71 -21.32 6.34
CA LEU A 24 8.91 -20.76 5.00
C LEU A 24 8.09 -21.44 3.91
N THR A 25 7.06 -20.75 3.38
CA THR A 25 6.64 -20.82 1.98
C THR A 25 5.60 -19.72 1.67
N HIS A 26 5.84 -18.97 0.59
CA HIS A 26 4.94 -18.07 -0.15
C HIS A 26 4.62 -16.66 0.41
N VAL A 27 5.15 -15.67 -0.32
CA VAL A 27 4.79 -14.25 -0.30
C VAL A 27 4.06 -14.00 -1.62
N LEU A 28 2.86 -13.45 -1.59
CA LEU A 28 2.15 -13.09 -2.82
C LEU A 28 1.05 -12.05 -2.54
N ILE A 29 0.69 -11.33 -3.59
CA ILE A 29 -0.70 -11.24 -4.04
C ILE A 29 -1.25 -12.68 -4.23
N LEU A 30 -1.77 -13.34 -3.18
CA LEU A 30 -1.63 -14.81 -3.04
C LEU A 30 -2.71 -15.67 -3.73
N MET A 31 -2.59 -15.94 -5.04
CA MET A 31 -3.09 -17.16 -5.68
C MET A 31 -2.27 -18.38 -5.21
N GLU A 32 -2.75 -19.12 -4.20
CA GLU A 32 -2.30 -20.48 -3.89
C GLU A 32 -3.51 -21.35 -3.58
N GLU A 33 -3.61 -22.52 -4.21
CA GLU A 33 -4.70 -23.47 -4.03
C GLU A 33 -4.77 -23.98 -2.57
N PRO A 34 -5.89 -23.82 -1.83
CA PRO A 34 -7.11 -23.07 -2.16
C PRO A 34 -7.06 -21.63 -1.60
N MET A 35 -7.21 -20.65 -2.49
CA MET A 35 -6.96 -19.21 -2.29
C MET A 35 -8.05 -18.52 -1.45
N GLN A 36 -7.68 -17.94 -0.31
CA GLN A 36 -8.51 -16.97 0.41
C GLN A 36 -8.04 -15.54 0.12
N VAL A 37 -8.87 -14.75 -0.57
CA VAL A 37 -8.66 -13.31 -0.74
C VAL A 37 -8.92 -12.61 0.60
N ILE A 38 -7.88 -12.09 1.24
CA ILE A 38 -7.99 -11.46 2.57
C ILE A 38 -8.54 -10.01 2.46
N TYR A 39 -8.12 -9.24 1.43
CA TYR A 39 -8.71 -7.93 1.11
C TYR A 39 -9.00 -7.83 -0.38
N THR A 40 -10.26 -7.56 -0.73
CA THR A 40 -10.68 -7.33 -2.12
C THR A 40 -10.37 -5.90 -2.60
N ARG A 41 -10.12 -4.97 -1.67
CA ARG A 41 -9.86 -3.55 -1.95
C ARG A 41 -8.78 -3.03 -1.01
N CYS A 42 -7.59 -2.71 -1.54
CA CYS A 42 -6.44 -2.24 -0.75
C CYS A 42 -5.63 -1.18 -1.51
N CYS A 43 -4.84 -0.39 -0.78
CA CYS A 43 -4.07 0.72 -1.36
C CYS A 43 -2.61 0.73 -0.92
N GLY A 44 -1.69 0.97 -1.85
CA GLY A 44 -0.31 1.33 -1.58
C GLY A 44 -0.11 2.83 -1.76
N ILE A 45 0.55 3.50 -0.81
CA ILE A 45 0.80 4.94 -0.83
C ILE A 45 2.31 5.19 -0.73
N ASP A 46 2.87 5.88 -1.73
CA ASP A 46 4.23 6.41 -1.69
C ASP A 46 4.20 7.87 -1.24
N LEU A 47 4.84 8.15 -0.09
CA LEU A 47 4.89 9.46 0.53
C LEU A 47 6.24 10.13 0.29
N HIS A 48 6.22 11.11 -0.61
CA HIS A 48 7.33 12.01 -0.87
C HIS A 48 7.10 13.38 -0.22
N LYS A 49 8.17 14.17 -0.09
CA LYS A 49 8.14 15.48 0.59
C LYS A 49 7.10 16.48 0.04
N LYS A 50 6.70 16.37 -1.22
CA LYS A 50 5.77 17.31 -1.88
C LYS A 50 4.51 16.66 -2.44
N VAL A 51 4.52 15.34 -2.59
CA VAL A 51 3.52 14.61 -3.35
C VAL A 51 3.23 13.28 -2.67
N ILE A 52 1.99 12.87 -2.75
CA ILE A 52 1.48 11.59 -2.28
C ILE A 52 0.94 10.87 -3.50
N VAL A 53 1.45 9.67 -3.77
CA VAL A 53 0.95 8.83 -4.87
C VAL A 53 0.26 7.63 -4.26
N ALA A 54 -1.03 7.49 -4.51
CA ALA A 54 -1.84 6.40 -4.00
C ALA A 54 -2.28 5.48 -5.15
N CYS A 55 -2.08 4.19 -4.98
CA CYS A 55 -2.43 3.13 -5.92
C CYS A 55 -3.44 2.20 -5.25
N LEU A 56 -4.69 2.24 -5.70
CA LEU A 56 -5.77 1.39 -5.24
C LEU A 56 -5.88 0.16 -6.14
N LEU A 57 -5.90 -1.03 -5.54
CA LEU A 57 -6.22 -2.28 -6.20
C LEU A 57 -7.62 -2.74 -5.80
N ILE A 58 -8.43 -3.09 -6.79
CA ILE A 58 -9.78 -3.64 -6.64
C ILE A 58 -9.81 -5.02 -7.30
N CYS A 59 -9.86 -6.06 -6.48
CA CYS A 59 -9.96 -7.45 -6.90
C CYS A 59 -11.43 -7.87 -6.96
N THR A 60 -11.89 -8.23 -8.16
CA THR A 60 -13.25 -8.71 -8.43
C THR A 60 -13.21 -10.11 -9.05
N ALA A 61 -14.36 -10.76 -9.18
CA ALA A 61 -14.47 -12.03 -9.91
C ALA A 61 -14.05 -11.90 -11.39
N GLN A 62 -14.08 -10.69 -11.95
CA GLN A 62 -13.74 -10.38 -13.34
C GLN A 62 -12.25 -10.05 -13.53
N GLY A 63 -11.49 -9.95 -12.43
CA GLY A 63 -10.06 -9.62 -12.45
C GLY A 63 -9.70 -8.47 -11.50
N VAL A 64 -8.45 -8.00 -11.64
CA VAL A 64 -7.88 -6.92 -10.83
C VAL A 64 -7.95 -5.61 -11.60
N GLN A 65 -8.53 -4.59 -10.98
CA GLN A 65 -8.52 -3.21 -11.46
C GLN A 65 -7.55 -2.37 -10.63
N LYS A 66 -6.91 -1.40 -11.28
CA LYS A 66 -5.94 -0.50 -10.67
C LYS A 66 -6.37 0.95 -10.91
N GLU A 67 -6.40 1.75 -9.85
CA GLU A 67 -6.58 3.20 -9.93
C GLU A 67 -5.41 3.90 -9.25
N ILE A 68 -4.84 4.91 -9.91
CA ILE A 68 -3.76 5.72 -9.35
C ILE A 68 -4.24 7.16 -9.24
N GLN A 69 -4.06 7.75 -8.06
CA GLN A 69 -4.29 9.17 -7.83
C GLN A 69 -3.12 9.83 -7.11
N THR A 70 -2.91 11.09 -7.46
CA THR A 70 -1.84 11.91 -6.90
C THR A 70 -2.45 13.06 -6.11
N PHE A 71 -1.95 13.25 -4.90
CA PHE A 71 -2.40 14.26 -3.95
C PHE A 71 -1.22 15.14 -3.52
N SER A 72 -1.47 16.37 -3.11
CA SER A 72 -0.45 17.18 -2.44
C SER A 72 -0.29 16.78 -0.97
N THR A 73 0.71 17.35 -0.30
CA THR A 73 0.95 17.20 1.14
C THR A 73 0.19 18.24 1.99
N MET A 74 -0.78 18.93 1.40
CA MET A 74 -1.65 19.84 2.12
C MET A 74 -2.80 19.08 2.79
N LEU A 75 -3.21 19.55 3.98
CA LEU A 75 -4.23 18.89 4.79
C LEU A 75 -5.55 18.64 4.03
N HIS A 76 -5.98 19.56 3.17
CA HIS A 76 -7.17 19.38 2.34
C HIS A 76 -7.08 18.14 1.44
N ASP A 77 -5.92 17.90 0.84
CA ASP A 77 -5.69 16.74 -0.02
C ASP A 77 -5.55 15.44 0.78
N HIS A 78 -5.14 15.50 2.05
CA HIS A 78 -5.18 14.33 2.94
C HIS A 78 -6.62 13.86 3.19
N TYR A 79 -7.56 14.79 3.38
CA TYR A 79 -8.98 14.46 3.48
C TYR A 79 -9.54 13.96 2.15
N ARG A 80 -9.14 14.55 1.01
CA ARG A 80 -9.55 14.05 -0.31
C ARG A 80 -9.05 12.64 -0.57
N LEU A 81 -7.82 12.31 -0.16
CA LEU A 81 -7.28 10.95 -0.20
C LEU A 81 -8.16 10.01 0.64
N ARG A 82 -8.45 10.35 1.89
CA ARG A 82 -9.33 9.56 2.76
C ARG A 82 -10.70 9.33 2.12
N ASP A 83 -11.32 10.41 1.64
CA ASP A 83 -12.68 10.34 1.07
C ASP A 83 -12.71 9.50 -0.21
N TRP A 84 -11.67 9.60 -1.04
CA TRP A 84 -11.52 8.75 -2.22
C TRP A 84 -11.34 7.27 -1.86
N LEU A 85 -10.52 6.95 -0.86
CA LEU A 85 -10.34 5.58 -0.39
C LEU A 85 -11.62 5.01 0.23
N LYS A 86 -12.37 5.82 1.00
CA LYS A 86 -13.65 5.44 1.58
C LYS A 86 -14.73 5.22 0.52
N ALA A 87 -14.81 6.11 -0.47
CA ALA A 87 -15.75 5.96 -1.59
C ALA A 87 -15.49 4.67 -2.39
N ASN A 88 -14.25 4.20 -2.39
CA ASN A 88 -13.84 2.96 -3.01
C ASN A 88 -13.82 1.76 -2.05
N GLU A 89 -14.35 1.88 -0.84
CA GLU A 89 -14.43 0.81 0.16
C GLU A 89 -13.07 0.14 0.43
N CYS A 90 -11.97 0.91 0.33
CA CYS A 90 -10.63 0.41 0.64
C CYS A 90 -10.53 0.08 2.13
N ARG A 91 -10.06 -1.13 2.46
CA ARG A 91 -9.99 -1.62 3.84
C ARG A 91 -8.59 -1.55 4.45
N ALA A 92 -7.57 -1.68 3.62
CA ALA A 92 -6.17 -1.74 4.07
C ALA A 92 -5.29 -0.81 3.24
N VAL A 93 -4.40 -0.09 3.91
CA VAL A 93 -3.49 0.88 3.31
C VAL A 93 -2.06 0.62 3.79
N ALA A 94 -1.15 0.37 2.85
CA ALA A 94 0.29 0.34 3.08
C ALA A 94 0.89 1.70 2.70
N MET A 95 1.72 2.29 3.56
CA MET A 95 2.39 3.56 3.33
C MET A 95 3.90 3.38 3.34
N GLU A 96 4.58 3.80 2.28
CA GLU A 96 6.02 3.97 2.25
C GLU A 96 6.36 5.43 2.56
N SER A 97 7.31 5.67 3.48
CA SER A 97 7.88 7.00 3.66
C SER A 97 9.36 6.96 3.97
N THR A 98 10.11 7.92 3.42
CA THR A 98 11.53 8.15 3.72
C THR A 98 11.76 8.99 4.99
N GLY A 99 10.70 9.33 5.72
CA GLY A 99 10.75 10.16 6.93
C GLY A 99 9.44 10.12 7.71
N VAL A 100 9.12 11.20 8.43
CA VAL A 100 7.90 11.31 9.28
C VAL A 100 6.66 11.76 8.51
N PHE A 101 6.70 11.81 7.16
CA PHE A 101 5.59 12.32 6.34
C PHE A 101 4.33 11.44 6.37
N TRP A 102 4.44 10.22 6.90
CA TRP A 102 3.30 9.33 7.12
C TRP A 102 2.38 9.77 8.25
N LYS A 103 2.87 10.50 9.26
CA LYS A 103 2.06 10.83 10.45
C LYS A 103 0.79 11.61 10.11
N PRO A 104 0.82 12.67 9.27
CA PRO A 104 -0.40 13.38 8.89
C PRO A 104 -1.39 12.52 8.11
N ILE A 105 -0.91 11.52 7.35
CA ILE A 105 -1.76 10.60 6.60
C ILE A 105 -2.36 9.55 7.51
N TRP A 106 -1.55 8.99 8.40
CA TRP A 106 -2.00 8.07 9.43
C TRP A 106 -3.13 8.69 10.26
N ASN A 107 -2.97 9.92 10.74
CA ASN A 107 -3.97 10.60 11.56
C ASN A 107 -5.33 10.80 10.86
N VAL A 108 -5.37 10.91 9.53
CA VAL A 108 -6.65 11.07 8.81
C VAL A 108 -7.27 9.74 8.40
N LEU A 109 -6.50 8.65 8.39
CA LEU A 109 -6.96 7.32 8.00
C LEU A 109 -7.20 6.38 9.20
N GLU A 110 -6.59 6.66 10.35
CA GLU A 110 -6.73 5.84 11.55
C GLU A 110 -8.18 5.76 12.01
N GLY A 111 -8.62 4.58 12.43
CA GLY A 111 -10.01 4.31 12.81
C GLY A 111 -10.97 4.09 11.64
N GLU A 112 -10.57 4.38 10.40
CA GLU A 112 -11.38 4.13 9.19
C GLU A 112 -10.86 2.92 8.40
N MET A 113 -9.54 2.67 8.44
CA MET A 113 -8.85 1.63 7.66
C MET A 113 -7.73 0.97 8.47
N GLU A 114 -7.33 -0.21 8.05
CA GLU A 114 -6.13 -0.87 8.56
C GLU A 114 -4.89 -0.26 7.91
N LEU A 115 -3.93 0.16 8.73
CA LEU A 115 -2.75 0.92 8.27
C LEU A 115 -1.46 0.15 8.55
N LEU A 116 -0.58 0.09 7.55
CA LEU A 116 0.80 -0.38 7.70
C LEU A 116 1.76 0.70 7.23
N LEU A 117 2.80 0.93 8.01
CA LEU A 117 3.93 1.77 7.62
C LEU A 117 5.12 0.88 7.25
N VAL A 118 5.62 1.04 6.04
CA VAL A 118 6.81 0.36 5.53
C VAL A 118 7.96 1.37 5.45
N ASN A 119 9.12 1.03 6.00
CA ASN A 119 10.28 1.90 5.96
C ASN A 119 11.02 1.76 4.62
N ALA A 120 11.05 2.84 3.83
CA ALA A 120 11.76 2.93 2.56
C ALA A 120 13.23 2.46 2.61
N GLN A 121 13.90 2.72 3.74
CA GLN A 121 15.32 2.38 3.93
C GLN A 121 15.58 0.88 4.14
N HIS A 122 14.57 0.12 4.56
CA HIS A 122 14.67 -1.34 4.77
C HIS A 122 14.24 -2.17 3.56
N ILE A 123 13.73 -1.55 2.49
CA ILE A 123 13.37 -2.25 1.25
C ILE A 123 14.61 -2.80 0.51
N LYS A 124 15.82 -2.39 0.90
CA LYS A 124 17.07 -2.88 0.30
C LYS A 124 17.61 -4.20 0.83
N ALA A 125 16.89 -4.94 1.67
CA ALA A 125 17.39 -6.22 2.17
C ALA A 125 16.31 -7.29 2.19
N VAL A 126 15.92 -7.74 0.99
CA VAL A 126 15.45 -9.11 0.84
C VAL A 126 16.40 -9.81 -0.14
N PRO A 127 17.14 -10.84 0.30
CA PRO A 127 18.02 -11.59 -0.57
C PRO A 127 17.16 -12.34 -1.59
N GLY A 128 17.01 -11.74 -2.78
CA GLY A 128 16.74 -12.49 -3.99
C GLY A 128 17.89 -13.48 -4.18
N ARG A 129 17.59 -14.76 -3.93
CA ARG A 129 18.37 -15.91 -4.41
C ARG A 129 18.71 -15.72 -5.90
N LYS A 130 19.92 -16.14 -6.28
CA LYS A 130 20.50 -16.31 -7.63
C LYS A 130 19.54 -16.22 -8.81
#